data_AF-A0A060C4N9-F1
#
_entry.id   AF-A0A060C4N9-F1
#
_cell.length_a   1.000
_cell.length_b   1.000
_cell.length_c   1.000
_cell.angle_alpha   90.00
_cell.angle_beta   90.00
_cell.angle_gamma   90.00
#
_symmetry.space_group_name_H-M   'P 1'
#
loop_
_entity.id
_entity.type
_entity.pdbx_description
1 polymer ?
#
loop_
_entity_poly.entity_id
_entity_poly.type
_entity_poly.pdbx_seq_one_letter_code
_entity_poly.pdbx_strand_id
1 'polypeptide(L)' 'MGADLKWSEDALTVNKENGYAGTTNPGSGTTGGSYWNATVVVTGKGFVASDLIFENSFNQYISKKE' A
#
# COMPACT_ATOMS: atom_id res chain seq x y z
N MET A 1 -5.56 6.04 6.39
CA MET A 1 -4.13 5.75 6.58
C MET A 1 -3.49 6.97 7.22
N GLY A 2 -2.45 6.75 8.03
CA GLY A 2 -1.63 7.84 8.56
C GLY A 2 -0.75 8.47 7.48
N ALA A 3 -0.03 9.53 7.84
CA ALA A 3 0.92 10.21 6.95
C ALA A 3 2.12 9.31 6.57
N ASP A 4 2.41 8.30 7.38
CA ASP A 4 3.43 7.28 7.14
C ASP A 4 2.97 6.14 6.22
N LEU A 5 1.78 6.30 5.62
CA LEU A 5 1.19 5.32 4.72
C LEU A 5 0.96 3.96 5.39
N LYS A 6 0.74 3.94 6.71
CA LYS A 6 0.31 2.76 7.45
C LYS A 6 -1.15 2.87 7.90
N TRP A 7 -1.71 1.74 8.30
CA TRP A 7 -3.01 1.74 8.97
C TRP A 7 -2.89 2.49 10.31
N SER A 8 -3.89 3.30 10.62
CA SER A 8 -4.01 4.05 11.87
C SER A 8 -5.49 4.18 12.21
N GLU A 9 -5.86 3.80 13.43
CA GLU A 9 -7.22 3.90 13.94
C GLU A 9 -7.67 5.36 14.05
N ASP A 10 -6.83 6.23 14.60
CA ASP A 10 -7.11 7.67 14.71
C ASP A 10 -7.37 8.31 13.34
N ALA A 11 -6.53 7.98 12.35
CA ALA A 11 -6.73 8.47 10.98
C ALA A 11 -8.03 7.92 10.37
N LEU A 12 -8.44 6.70 10.70
CA LEU A 12 -9.71 6.14 10.25
C LEU A 12 -10.89 6.87 10.89
N THR A 13 -10.84 7.14 12.19
CA THR A 13 -11.87 7.89 12.93
C THR A 13 -12.03 9.30 12.36
N VAL A 14 -10.94 10.04 12.22
CA VAL A 14 -10.96 11.40 11.63
C VAL A 14 -11.52 11.39 10.21
N ASN A 15 -11.14 10.42 9.37
CA ASN A 15 -11.67 10.33 8.00
C ASN A 15 -13.17 10.02 7.98
N LYS A 16 -13.67 9.21 8.91
CA LYS A 16 -15.11 8.92 9.04
C LYS A 16 -15.89 10.16 9.50
N GLU A 17 -15.36 10.92 10.44
CA GLU A 17 -15.95 12.17 10.92
C GLU A 17 -15.97 13.25 9.82
N ASN A 18 -14.88 13.36 9.05
CA ASN A 18 -14.75 14.33 7.97
C ASN A 18 -15.54 13.94 6.70
N GLY A 19 -15.88 12.66 6.54
CA GLY A 19 -16.55 12.14 5.34
C GLY A 19 -15.65 12.00 4.09
N TYR A 20 -14.34 12.18 4.23
CA TYR A 20 -13.35 11.99 3.16
C TYR A 20 -12.01 11.48 3.70
N ALA A 21 -11.19 10.89 2.83
CA ALA A 21 -9.85 10.44 3.20
C ALA A 21 -8.86 11.62 3.15
N GLY A 22 -8.17 11.89 4.27
CA GLY A 22 -7.13 12.93 4.34
C GLY A 22 -5.81 12.57 3.66
N THR A 23 -5.54 11.29 3.42
CA THR A 23 -4.32 10.81 2.76
C THR A 23 -4.65 9.75 1.72
N THR A 24 -4.23 9.99 0.48
CA THR A 24 -4.28 9.01 -0.60
C THR A 24 -2.99 8.21 -0.62
N ASN A 25 -3.10 6.88 -0.66
CA ASN A 25 -1.93 6.03 -0.81
C ASN A 25 -1.40 6.13 -2.27
N PRO A 26 -0.14 6.57 -2.48
CA PRO A 26 0.44 6.71 -3.82
C PRO A 26 0.79 5.37 -4.50
N GLY A 27 0.66 4.24 -3.81
CA GLY A 27 1.05 2.91 -4.29
C GLY A 27 2.54 2.60 -4.06
N SER A 28 3.01 1.57 -4.75
CA SER A 28 4.38 1.03 -4.65
C SER A 28 5.41 1.94 -5.32
N GLY A 29 6.68 1.73 -4.98
CA GLY A 29 7.80 2.49 -5.57
C GLY A 29 8.02 3.87 -4.97
N THR A 30 7.39 4.20 -3.84
CA THR A 30 7.57 5.48 -3.15
C THR A 30 8.53 5.35 -1.95
N THR A 31 9.22 6.44 -1.63
CA THR A 31 10.07 6.54 -0.42
C THR A 31 9.25 6.72 0.87
N GLY A 32 7.93 6.89 0.76
CA GLY A 32 7.01 7.08 1.88
C GLY A 32 6.64 5.80 2.64
N GLY A 33 7.21 4.64 2.26
CA GLY A 33 6.95 3.36 2.94
C GLY A 33 5.61 2.72 2.60
N SER A 34 4.98 3.10 1.49
CA SER A 34 3.80 2.40 1.01
C SER A 34 4.16 1.07 0.35
N TYR A 35 3.63 0.00 0.94
CA TYR A 35 3.77 -1.36 0.44
C TYR A 35 2.44 -1.93 -0.07
N TRP A 36 1.45 -1.08 -0.29
CA TRP A 36 0.05 -1.46 -0.50
C TRP A 36 -0.17 -2.44 -1.66
N ASN A 37 0.58 -2.28 -2.74
CA ASN A 37 0.60 -3.19 -3.89
C ASN A 37 2.03 -3.73 -4.14
N ALA A 38 2.90 -3.71 -3.14
CA ALA A 38 4.24 -4.28 -3.29
C ALA A 38 4.14 -5.81 -3.29
N THR A 39 4.68 -6.45 -4.33
CA THR A 39 4.80 -7.91 -4.36
C THR A 39 5.90 -8.41 -3.43
N VAL A 40 7.02 -7.67 -3.38
CA VAL A 40 8.15 -7.94 -2.48
C VAL A 40 8.77 -6.61 -2.09
N VAL A 41 9.24 -6.52 -0.85
CA VAL A 41 10.02 -5.40 -0.33
C VAL A 41 11.32 -5.97 0.24
N VAL A 42 12.45 -5.49 -0.28
CA VAL A 42 13.78 -5.88 0.19
C VAL A 42 14.48 -4.66 0.76
N THR A 43 14.75 -4.66 2.07
CA THR A 43 15.40 -3.55 2.78
C THR A 43 16.87 -3.81 3.10
N GLY A 44 17.35 -5.04 2.90
CA GLY A 44 18.71 -5.48 3.23
C GLY A 44 19.65 -5.54 2.02
N LYS A 45 20.96 -5.52 2.28
CA LYS A 45 22.00 -5.72 1.26
C LYS A 45 22.21 -7.21 1.00
N GLY A 46 22.65 -7.56 -0.22
CA GLY A 46 23.03 -8.93 -0.57
C GLY A 46 21.86 -9.87 -0.83
N PHE A 47 20.67 -9.33 -1.14
CA PHE A 47 19.54 -10.15 -1.54
C PHE A 47 19.80 -10.82 -2.90
N VAL A 48 19.68 -12.15 -2.93
CA VAL A 48 19.81 -12.97 -4.14
C VAL A 48 18.59 -13.88 -4.20
N ALA A 49 17.94 -13.91 -5.36
CA ALA A 49 16.81 -14.77 -5.66
C ALA A 49 17.04 -15.39 -7.05
N SER A 50 16.89 -16.70 -7.16
CA SER A 50 17.03 -17.46 -8.43
C SER A 50 15.91 -18.50 -8.53
N ASP A 51 15.50 -18.79 -9.77
CA ASP A 51 14.53 -19.85 -10.11
C ASP A 51 13.16 -19.73 -9.41
N LEU A 52 12.60 -18.51 -9.30
CA LEU A 52 11.33 -18.26 -8.63
C LEU A 52 10.49 -17.13 -9.26
N ILE A 53 9.21 -17.11 -8.89
CA ILE A 53 8.24 -16.06 -9.27
C ILE A 53 7.78 -15.34 -8.00
N PHE A 54 7.91 -14.01 -8.01
CA PHE A 54 7.19 -13.13 -7.09
C PHE A 54 5.94 -12.62 -7.80
N GLU A 55 4.78 -13.08 -7.36
CA GLU A 55 3.50 -12.65 -7.93
C GLU A 55 2.61 -12.06 -6.84
N ASN A 56 2.00 -10.91 -7.18
CA ASN A 56 0.89 -10.36 -6.45
C ASN A 56 -0.33 -10.45 -7.36
N SER A 57 -1.13 -11.50 -7.18
CA SER A 57 -2.34 -11.78 -7.96
C SER A 57 -3.57 -11.03 -7.43
N PHE A 58 -3.36 -9.98 -6.62
CA PHE A 58 -4.43 -9.12 -6.14
C PHE A 58 -5.07 -8.37 -7.31
N ASN A 59 -6.26 -8.84 -7.70
CA ASN A 59 -7.04 -8.34 -8.81
C ASN A 59 -7.69 -6.99 -8.44
N GLN A 60 -7.05 -5.86 -8.77
CA GLN A 60 -7.62 -4.51 -8.54
C GLN A 60 -8.80 -4.15 -9.47
N TYR A 61 -9.36 -5.09 -10.24
CA TYR A 61 -10.64 -4.90 -10.93
C TYR A 61 -11.82 -4.93 -9.94
N ILE A 62 -11.87 -3.94 -9.04
CA ILE A 62 -13.13 -3.27 -8.76
C ILE A 62 -13.07 -2.00 -9.59
N SER A 63 -13.34 -2.11 -10.90
CA SER A 63 -13.96 -0.95 -11.54
C SER A 63 -15.21 -0.69 -10.70
N LYS A 64 -15.44 0.57 -10.30
CA LYS A 64 -16.78 0.91 -9.81
C LYS A 64 -17.76 0.33 -10.83
N LYS A 65 -18.71 -0.49 -10.39
CA LYS A 65 -19.90 -0.75 -11.20
C LYS A 65 -20.42 0.62 -11.62
N GLU A 66 -20.42 0.89 -12.91
CA GLU A 66 -21.21 1.96 -13.49
C GLU A 66 -22.69 1.74 -13.14
#